data_AF-A0A4U9UIH7-F1
#
_entry.id   AF-A0A4U9UIH7-F1
#
_cell.length_a   1.000
_cell.length_b   1.000
_cell.length_c   1.000
_cell.angle_alpha   90.00
_cell.angle_beta   90.00
_cell.angle_gamma   90.00
#
_symmetry.space_group_name_H-M   'P 1'
#
loop_
_entity.id
_entity.type
_entity.pdbx_description
1 polymer ?
#
loop_
_entity_poly.entity_id
_entity_poly.type
_entity_poly.pdbx_seq_one_letter_code
_entity_poly.pdbx_strand_id
1 'polypeptide(L)' 'MAAATYFPNFEYPASEVFKYICILKDFTLMLHSGDIIKFTPDDEYAFKAWLDNNGVQNIRNESDWAVK' A
#
# COMPACT_ATOMS: atom_id res chain seq x y z
N MET A 1 -12.81 17.47 2.62
CA MET A 1 -12.73 16.45 3.69
C MET A 1 -11.30 16.00 3.77
N ALA A 2 -10.66 16.06 4.94
CA ALA A 2 -9.28 15.62 5.09
C ALA A 2 -9.26 14.09 5.01
N ALA A 3 -8.77 13.55 3.88
CA ALA A 3 -8.46 12.13 3.79
C ALA A 3 -7.55 11.78 4.97
N ALA A 4 -7.90 10.74 5.73
CA ALA A 4 -7.11 10.29 6.87
C ALA A 4 -5.69 10.00 6.38
N THR A 5 -4.76 10.91 6.64
CA THR A 5 -3.42 10.87 6.07
C THR A 5 -2.63 9.70 6.63
N TYR A 6 -3.02 9.16 7.78
CA TYR A 6 -2.38 8.04 8.49
C TYR A 6 -3.35 6.88 8.69
N PHE A 7 -2.84 5.66 8.56
CA PHE A 7 -3.51 4.44 8.97
C PHE A 7 -3.08 4.08 10.41
N PRO A 8 -3.97 3.55 11.26
CA PRO A 8 -3.59 3.12 12.61
C PRO A 8 -2.44 2.10 12.56
N ASN A 9 -1.47 2.26 13.47
CA ASN A 9 -0.25 1.45 13.56
C ASN A 9 0.70 1.56 12.35
N PHE A 10 0.45 2.48 11.41
CA PHE A 10 1.34 2.75 10.31
C PHE A 10 2.01 4.11 10.50
N GLU A 11 3.34 4.11 10.56
CA GLU A 11 4.15 5.30 10.93
C GLU A 11 4.21 6.36 9.84
N TYR A 12 3.84 6.01 8.61
CA TYR A 12 3.97 6.89 7.45
C TYR A 12 2.60 7.34 6.93
N PRO A 13 2.49 8.55 6.37
CA PRO A 13 1.26 8.94 5.71
C PRO A 13 1.14 8.27 4.34
N ALA A 14 -0.08 8.13 3.82
CA ALA A 14 -0.32 7.53 2.50
C ALA A 14 0.43 8.26 1.37
N SER A 15 0.62 9.57 1.50
CA SER A 15 1.34 10.41 0.54
C SER A 15 2.82 10.05 0.41
N GLU A 16 3.40 9.44 1.44
CA GLU A 16 4.79 8.95 1.39
C GLU A 16 4.87 7.59 0.71
N VAL A 17 3.76 6.86 0.59
CA VAL A 17 3.71 5.55 -0.05
C VAL A 17 3.59 5.71 -1.56
N PHE A 18 4.62 5.34 -2.28
CA PHE A 18 4.63 5.38 -3.74
C PHE A 18 3.89 4.17 -4.33
N LYS A 19 4.26 2.97 -3.89
CA LYS A 19 3.78 1.69 -4.44
C LYS A 19 3.71 0.65 -3.34
N TYR A 20 2.84 -0.34 -3.50
CA TYR A 20 2.76 -1.44 -2.54
C TYR A 20 2.58 -2.80 -3.21
N ILE A 21 2.98 -3.86 -2.52
CA ILE A 21 2.72 -5.25 -2.87
C ILE A 21 2.15 -5.99 -1.67
N CYS A 22 1.14 -6.83 -1.90
CA CYS A 22 0.57 -7.68 -0.86
C CYS A 22 0.88 -9.15 -1.17
N ILE A 23 1.48 -9.87 -0.22
CA ILE A 23 1.85 -11.29 -0.32
C ILE A 23 1.41 -12.01 0.94
N LEU A 24 0.46 -12.96 0.81
CA LEU A 24 0.03 -13.84 1.90
C LEU A 24 -0.28 -13.09 3.22
N LYS A 25 -0.86 -11.87 3.12
CA LYS A 25 -1.22 -10.92 4.20
C LYS A 25 -0.17 -9.89 4.62
N ASP A 26 1.06 -10.03 4.13
CA ASP A 26 2.09 -9.02 4.33
C ASP A 26 2.03 -7.94 3.25
N PHE A 27 2.10 -6.68 3.65
CA PHE A 27 2.19 -5.54 2.75
C PHE A 27 3.61 -5.01 2.75
N THR A 28 4.27 -5.07 1.61
CA THR A 28 5.54 -4.37 1.40
C THR A 28 5.26 -3.07 0.67
N LEU A 29 5.64 -1.96 1.28
CA LEU A 29 5.37 -0.60 0.81
C LEU A 29 6.69 0.03 0.42
N MET A 30 6.74 0.63 -0.76
CA MET A 30 7.85 1.44 -1.23
C MET A 30 7.48 2.90 -0.99
N LEU A 31 8.32 3.59 -0.24
CA LEU A 31 8.17 5.02 0.03
C LEU A 31 8.76 5.86 -1.10
N HIS A 32 8.33 7.10 -1.21
CA HIS A 32 8.90 8.09 -2.12
C HIS A 32 10.38 8.37 -1.85
N SER A 33 10.83 8.18 -0.61
CA SER A 33 12.25 8.24 -0.21
C SER A 33 13.10 7.11 -0.81
N GLY A 34 12.46 6.06 -1.35
CA GLY A 34 13.13 4.85 -1.83
C GLY A 34 13.25 3.73 -0.80
N ASP A 35 12.91 4.01 0.47
CA ASP A 35 12.82 3.01 1.52
C ASP A 35 11.71 1.99 1.25
N ILE A 36 11.97 0.75 1.63
CA ILE A 36 11.01 -0.34 1.51
C ILE A 36 10.71 -0.84 2.91
N ILE A 37 9.44 -0.72 3.30
CA ILE A 37 8.97 -1.13 4.62
C ILE A 37 8.00 -2.29 4.48
N LYS A 38 8.03 -3.21 5.45
CA LYS A 38 7.09 -4.31 5.54
C LYS A 38 6.12 -4.02 6.69
N PHE A 39 4.83 -4.08 6.40
CA PHE A 39 3.77 -3.84 7.35
C PHE A 39 2.74 -4.96 7.27
N THR A 40 2.34 -5.49 8.42
CA THR A 40 1.34 -6.55 8.52
C THR A 40 0.14 -5.97 9.29
N PRO A 41 -0.88 -5.47 8.59
CA PRO A 41 -2.07 -4.92 9.23
C PRO A 41 -2.88 -6.05 9.89
N ASP A 42 -3.54 -5.74 11.01
CA ASP A 42 -4.55 -6.62 11.61
C ASP A 42 -5.74 -6.84 10.66
N ASP A 43 -6.10 -5.81 9.89
CA ASP A 43 -7.19 -5.83 8.91
C ASP A 43 -6.67 -5.49 7.50
N GLU A 44 -6.34 -6.53 6.74
CA GLU A 44 -5.80 -6.43 5.37
C GLU A 44 -6.75 -5.71 4.41
N TYR A 45 -8.06 -5.86 4.59
CA TYR A 45 -9.07 -5.26 3.73
C TYR A 45 -9.16 -3.77 3.99
N ALA A 46 -9.18 -3.34 5.25
CA ALA A 46 -9.17 -1.93 5.63
C ALA A 46 -7.90 -1.23 5.14
N PHE A 47 -6.74 -1.86 5.30
CA PHE A 47 -5.46 -1.28 4.86
C PHE A 47 -5.40 -1.16 3.34
N LYS A 48 -5.82 -2.20 2.61
CA LYS A 48 -5.90 -2.17 1.15
C LYS A 48 -6.86 -1.09 0.65
N ALA A 49 -8.04 -0.94 1.26
CA ALA A 49 -9.00 0.09 0.89
C ALA A 49 -8.46 1.50 1.16
N TRP A 50 -7.71 1.68 2.25
CA TRP A 50 -7.05 2.95 2.54
C TRP A 50 -5.99 3.30 1.50
N LEU A 51 -5.13 2.35 1.10
CA LEU A 51 -4.14 2.56 0.05
C LEU A 51 -4.81 2.92 -1.30
N ASP A 52 -5.85 2.19 -1.68
CA ASP A 52 -6.61 2.42 -2.91
C ASP A 52 -7.29 3.80 -2.90
N ASN A 53 -7.91 4.19 -1.79
CA ASN A 53 -8.53 5.51 -1.62
C ASN A 53 -7.53 6.67 -1.71
N ASN A 54 -6.28 6.43 -1.32
CA ASN A 54 -5.19 7.40 -1.45
C ASN A 54 -4.46 7.32 -2.81
N GLY A 55 -4.92 6.47 -3.74
CA GLY A 55 -4.33 6.34 -5.08
C GLY A 55 -3.01 5.59 -5.12
N VAL A 56 -2.66 4.85 -4.07
CA VAL A 56 -1.44 4.04 -4.04
C VAL A 56 -1.66 2.79 -4.90
N GLN A 57 -0.77 2.56 -5.87
CA GLN A 57 -0.90 1.45 -6.81
C GLN A 57 -0.33 0.14 -6.24
N ASN A 58 -1.08 -0.95 -6.40
CA ASN A 58 -0.60 -2.30 -6.15
C ASN A 58 0.24 -2.80 -7.34
N ILE A 59 1.51 -3.13 -7.11
CA ILE A 59 2.42 -3.60 -8.16
C ILE A 59 2.23 -5.08 -8.52
N ARG A 60 1.59 -5.87 -7.65
CA ARG A 60 1.29 -7.30 -7.91
C ARG A 60 0.04 -7.50 -8.75
N ASN A 61 -0.67 -6.43 -9.13
CA ASN A 61 -1.75 -6.54 -10.10
C ASN A 61 -1.16 -6.72 -11.50
N GLU A 62 -0.57 -7.89 -11.69
CA GLU A 62 -0.10 -8.53 -12.92
C GLU A 62 -1.30 -8.88 -13.83
N SER A 63 -2.19 -7.93 -14.09
CA SER A 63 -3.14 -8.05 -15.21
C SER A 63 -2.52 -7.60 -16.54
N ASP A 64 -1.27 -7.14 -16.54
CA ASP A 64 -0.55 -6.64 -17.73
C ASP A 64 0.64 -7.52 -18.16
N TRP A 65 1.01 -8.56 -17.40
CA TRP A 65 2.10 -9.48 -17.79
C TRP A 65 1.62 -10.69 -18.62
N ALA A 66 0.32 -10.77 -18.94
CA ALA A 66 -0.18 -11.74 -19.91
C ALA A 66 0.31 -11.34 -21.30
N VAL A 67 1.59 -11.60 -21.56
CA VAL A 67 2.18 -11.68 -22.89
C VAL A 67 1.30 -12.64 -23.68
N LYS A 68 0.55 -12.08 -24.64
CA LYS A 68 -0.34 -12.77 -25.54
C LYS A 68 0.43 -13.45 -26.66
#